data_AF-A0A520ESY8-F1
#
_entry.id   AF-A0A520ESY8-F1
#
_cell.length_a   1.000
_cell.length_b   1.000
_cell.length_c   1.000
_cell.angle_alpha   90.00
_cell.angle_beta   90.00
_cell.angle_gamma   90.00
#
_symmetry.space_group_name_H-M   'P 1'
#
loop_
_entity.id
_entity.type
_entity.pdbx_description
1 polymer ?
#
loop_
_entity_poly.entity_id
_entity_poly.type
_entity_poly.pdbx_seq_one_letter_code
_entity_poly.pdbx_strand_id
1 'polypeptide(L)'
;TAFGGGYIASGPASWSRSPRPVGWSRRAAGVVTSGLKLLRNEGAGEVQTPVSGAEEVRIGDRIWFRHAKAGELCERFDTLTLVHSDGSVDAVPTYRGEGMAFG
;
A
#
# COMPACT_ATOMS: atom_id res chain seq x y z
N THR A 1 1.93 -0.41 -14.43
CA THR A 1 1.41 0.54 -13.44
C THR A 1 0.28 -0.12 -12.65
N ALA A 2 0.11 0.22 -11.38
CA ALA A 2 -1.03 -0.18 -10.56
C ALA A 2 -2.15 0.86 -10.64
N PHE A 3 -3.39 0.45 -10.39
CA PHE A 3 -4.54 1.33 -10.28
C PHE A 3 -4.48 2.12 -8.97
N GLY A 4 -3.65 3.17 -8.96
CA GLY A 4 -3.39 4.04 -7.81
C GLY A 4 -2.75 3.32 -6.62
N GLY A 5 -2.94 3.91 -5.45
CA GLY A 5 -2.53 3.35 -4.16
C GLY A 5 -1.11 3.69 -3.73
N GLY A 6 -0.88 3.59 -2.43
CA GLY A 6 0.36 4.02 -1.79
C GLY A 6 0.31 5.49 -1.39
N TYR A 7 0.56 5.74 -0.11
CA TYR A 7 0.52 7.06 0.49
C TYR A 7 1.92 7.49 0.88
N ILE A 8 2.35 8.65 0.36
CA ILE A 8 3.60 9.28 0.77
C ILE A 8 3.43 9.80 2.19
N ALA A 9 4.31 9.39 3.08
CA ALA A 9 4.28 9.82 4.47
C ALA A 9 4.75 11.28 4.63
N SER A 10 4.25 11.96 5.66
CA SER A 10 4.59 13.35 5.95
C SER A 10 6.07 13.58 6.29
N GLY A 11 6.53 14.81 6.11
CA GLY A 11 7.89 15.27 6.42
C GLY A 11 8.74 15.53 5.17
N PRO A 12 10.07 15.69 5.33
CA PRO A 12 10.95 16.00 4.22
C PRO A 12 10.89 14.93 3.12
N ALA A 13 10.77 15.39 1.87
CA ALA A 13 10.72 14.54 0.70
C ALA A 13 11.96 13.64 0.65
N SER A 14 11.74 12.33 0.81
CA SER A 14 12.80 11.33 0.79
C SER A 14 12.23 9.96 0.53
N TRP A 15 13.08 9.02 0.09
CA TRP A 15 12.69 7.64 -0.14
C TRP A 15 12.15 6.95 1.12
N SER A 16 12.57 7.41 2.30
CA SER A 16 12.07 6.93 3.60
C SER A 16 10.60 7.29 3.85
N ARG A 17 9.99 8.13 3.00
CA ARG A 17 8.57 8.50 3.05
C ARG A 17 7.73 7.76 2.02
N SER A 18 8.36 7.12 1.04
CA SER A 18 7.65 6.37 0.02
C SER A 18 7.13 5.04 0.57
N PRO A 19 5.93 4.61 0.18
CA PRO A 19 5.44 3.28 0.52
C PRO A 19 6.23 2.22 -0.24
N ARG A 20 6.28 1.00 0.29
CA ARG A 20 6.93 -0.13 -0.37
C ARG A 20 5.88 -1.01 -1.08
N PRO A 21 6.00 -1.24 -2.40
CA PRO A 21 5.12 -2.17 -3.09
C PRO A 21 5.38 -3.61 -2.64
N VAL A 22 4.30 -4.38 -2.51
CA VAL A 22 4.27 -5.80 -2.13
C VAL A 22 3.25 -6.48 -3.03
N GLY A 23 3.66 -7.49 -3.80
CA GLY A 23 2.78 -8.19 -4.74
C GLY A 23 2.17 -9.43 -4.14
N TRP A 24 0.97 -9.80 -4.60
CA TRP A 24 0.47 -11.17 -4.57
C TRP A 24 0.58 -11.75 -5.96
N SER A 25 1.41 -12.76 -6.13
CA SER A 25 1.54 -13.45 -7.41
C SER A 25 0.69 -14.70 -7.41
N ARG A 26 -0.27 -14.80 -8.33
CA ARG A 26 -0.94 -16.08 -8.61
C ARG A 26 0.03 -17.13 -9.13
N ARG A 27 1.05 -16.71 -9.89
CA ARG A 27 2.09 -17.60 -10.43
C ARG A 27 2.93 -18.22 -9.31
N ALA A 28 3.35 -17.42 -8.33
CA ALA A 28 4.12 -17.88 -7.18
C ALA A 28 3.23 -18.39 -6.03
N ALA A 29 1.90 -18.36 -6.19
CA ALA A 29 0.91 -18.69 -5.16
C ALA A 29 1.19 -18.03 -3.79
N GLY A 30 1.62 -16.76 -3.80
CA GLY A 30 2.12 -16.14 -2.57
C GLY A 30 2.54 -14.68 -2.69
N VAL A 31 3.08 -14.18 -1.57
CA VAL A 31 3.57 -12.81 -1.44
C VAL A 31 4.94 -12.67 -2.10
N VAL A 32 5.09 -11.64 -2.93
CA VAL A 32 6.35 -11.27 -3.58
C VAL A 32 6.80 -9.90 -3.04
N THR A 33 7.99 -9.87 -2.43
CA THR A 33 8.56 -8.64 -1.85
C THR A 33 9.86 -8.17 -2.50
N SER A 34 10.46 -9.02 -3.34
CA SER A 34 11.65 -8.73 -4.13
C SER A 34 11.25 -8.18 -5.51
N GLY A 35 12.15 -7.41 -6.13
CA GLY A 35 11.95 -6.87 -7.48
C GLY A 35 11.09 -5.60 -7.53
N LEU A 36 9.92 -5.60 -6.91
CA LEU A 36 8.97 -4.49 -6.98
C LEU A 36 9.51 -3.20 -6.39
N LYS A 37 9.59 -2.15 -7.22
CA LYS A 37 10.10 -0.82 -6.84
C LYS A 37 9.27 0.29 -7.46
N LEU A 38 8.99 1.34 -6.68
CA LEU A 38 8.51 2.60 -7.25
C LEU A 38 9.57 3.18 -8.18
N LEU A 39 9.14 3.92 -9.20
CA LEU A 39 10.04 4.67 -10.06
C LEU A 39 10.55 5.90 -9.31
N ARG A 40 11.83 6.24 -9.49
CA ARG A 40 12.49 7.31 -8.70
C ARG A 40 11.92 8.70 -8.99
N ASN A 41 11.44 8.90 -10.21
CA ASN A 41 10.96 10.17 -10.75
C ASN A 41 9.43 10.29 -10.74
N GLU A 42 8.71 9.28 -10.22
CA GLU A 42 7.24 9.28 -10.19
C GLU A 42 6.76 9.02 -8.76
N GLY A 43 5.75 9.79 -8.33
CA GLY A 43 5.12 9.62 -7.02
C GLY A 43 4.20 8.40 -6.98
N ALA A 44 3.90 7.92 -5.77
CA ALA A 44 2.81 6.96 -5.57
C ALA A 44 1.46 7.71 -5.49
N GLY A 45 0.43 7.14 -6.11
CA GLY A 45 -0.96 7.45 -5.78
C GLY A 45 -1.57 8.69 -6.43
N GLU A 46 -0.96 9.33 -7.43
CA GLU A 46 -1.57 10.49 -8.13
C GLU A 46 -2.79 10.08 -8.96
N VAL A 47 -2.58 9.45 -10.11
CA VAL A 47 -3.65 8.84 -10.94
C VAL A 47 -3.46 7.34 -11.01
N GLN A 48 -2.20 6.92 -11.04
CA GLN A 48 -1.75 5.55 -11.01
C GLN A 48 -0.46 5.47 -10.20
N THR A 49 -0.03 4.25 -9.87
CA THR A 49 1.24 4.03 -9.18
C THR A 49 2.17 3.20 -10.05
N PRO A 50 3.14 3.83 -10.73
CA PRO A 50 4.15 3.16 -11.52
C PRO A 50 5.05 2.27 -10.66
N VAL A 51 5.28 1.05 -11.13
CA VAL A 51 6.12 0.05 -10.46
C VAL A 51 6.98 -0.64 -11.52
N SER A 52 8.25 -0.83 -11.21
CA SER A 52 9.22 -1.64 -11.97
C SER A 52 9.56 -2.94 -11.23
N GLY A 53 10.26 -3.87 -11.90
CA GLY A 53 10.66 -5.16 -11.31
C GLY A 53 9.47 -6.06 -10.99
N ALA A 54 8.48 -6.09 -11.88
CA ALA A 54 7.24 -6.83 -11.74
C ALA A 54 7.26 -8.17 -12.50
N GLU A 55 8.43 -8.79 -12.68
CA GLU A 55 8.59 -10.03 -13.46
C GLU A 55 7.81 -11.21 -12.87
N GLU A 56 7.57 -11.19 -11.56
CA GLU A 56 6.82 -12.20 -10.83
C GLU A 56 5.33 -11.88 -10.68
N VAL A 57 4.88 -10.70 -11.12
CA VAL A 57 3.49 -10.26 -11.02
C VAL A 57 2.89 -10.22 -12.43
N ARG A 58 1.61 -10.57 -12.58
CA ARG A 58 0.90 -10.53 -13.86
C ARG A 58 -0.23 -9.50 -13.83
N ILE A 59 -0.74 -9.15 -15.00
CA ILE A 59 -1.96 -8.33 -15.08
C ILE A 59 -3.08 -9.09 -14.33
N GLY A 60 -3.77 -8.38 -13.43
CA GLY A 60 -4.81 -8.93 -12.56
C GLY A 60 -4.32 -9.47 -11.22
N ASP A 61 -3.01 -9.57 -11.00
CA ASP A 61 -2.45 -9.75 -9.66
C ASP A 61 -2.55 -8.46 -8.84
N ARG A 62 -2.56 -8.59 -7.51
CA ARG A 62 -2.70 -7.45 -6.59
C ARG A 62 -1.33 -6.93 -6.16
N ILE A 63 -1.21 -5.60 -6.09
CA ILE A 63 -0.07 -4.93 -5.45
C ILE A 63 -0.61 -4.11 -4.29
N TRP A 64 -0.14 -4.39 -3.09
CA TRP A 64 -0.34 -3.56 -1.92
C TRP A 64 0.85 -2.65 -1.69
N PHE A 65 0.61 -1.54 -1.00
CA PHE A 65 1.63 -0.56 -0.68
C PHE A 65 1.78 -0.48 0.84
N ARG A 66 2.85 -1.08 1.36
CA ARG A 66 3.19 -0.98 2.77
C ARG A 66 3.58 0.46 3.08
N HIS A 67 2.81 1.12 3.92
CA HIS A 67 3.04 2.50 4.34
C HIS A 67 4.43 2.68 4.97
N ALA A 68 4.99 3.88 4.87
CA ALA A 68 6.24 4.22 5.55
C ALA A 68 6.03 4.47 7.06
N LYS A 69 4.87 4.98 7.46
CA LYS A 69 4.52 5.25 8.87
C LYS A 69 3.13 4.71 9.19
N ALA A 70 3.02 3.92 10.26
CA ALA A 70 1.82 3.15 10.58
C ALA A 70 0.59 3.99 10.90
N GLY A 71 0.76 5.07 11.67
CA GLY A 71 -0.38 5.90 12.08
C GLY A 71 -0.99 6.73 10.95
N GLU A 72 -0.24 7.06 9.91
CA GLU A 72 -0.69 8.02 8.89
C GLU A 72 -1.74 7.44 7.93
N LEU A 73 -1.88 6.11 7.83
CA LEU A 73 -3.00 5.52 7.08
C LEU A 73 -4.36 5.90 7.68
N CYS A 74 -4.42 6.08 8.99
CA CYS A 74 -5.64 6.47 9.69
C CYS A 74 -6.09 7.91 9.38
N GLU A 75 -5.29 8.69 8.65
CA GLU A 75 -5.71 9.99 8.13
C GLU A 75 -6.53 9.87 6.85
N ARG A 76 -6.37 8.76 6.11
CA ARG A 76 -6.97 8.50 4.79
C ARG A 76 -8.14 7.51 4.84
N PHE A 77 -8.21 6.72 5.90
CA PHE A 77 -9.23 5.68 6.09
C PHE A 77 -9.84 5.77 7.48
N ASP A 78 -11.16 5.64 7.55
CA ASP A 78 -11.93 5.58 8.81
C ASP A 78 -11.95 4.19 9.43
N THR A 79 -11.57 3.16 8.67
CA THR A 79 -11.68 1.75 9.04
C THR A 79 -10.41 1.00 8.63
N LEU A 80 -9.94 0.10 9.50
CA LEU A 80 -8.88 -0.86 9.19
C LEU A 80 -9.42 -2.27 9.21
N THR A 81 -8.93 -3.08 8.27
CA THR A 81 -9.18 -4.52 8.23
C THR A 81 -8.07 -5.24 8.99
N LEU A 82 -8.43 -5.94 10.05
CA LEU A 82 -7.55 -6.84 10.80
C LEU A 82 -7.67 -8.24 10.21
N VAL A 83 -6.54 -8.86 9.86
CA VAL A 83 -6.49 -10.23 9.36
C VAL A 83 -5.81 -11.08 10.42
N HIS A 84 -6.54 -12.03 10.99
CA HIS A 84 -6.06 -12.92 12.05
C HIS A 84 -5.35 -14.14 11.47
N SER A 85 -4.57 -14.84 12.30
CA SER A 85 -3.81 -16.03 11.88
C SER A 85 -4.68 -17.21 11.48
N ASP A 86 -5.91 -17.29 11.99
CA ASP A 86 -6.91 -18.29 11.61
C ASP A 86 -7.66 -17.93 10.31
N GLY A 87 -7.34 -16.78 9.71
CA GLY A 87 -7.96 -16.26 8.49
C GLY A 87 -9.26 -15.50 8.72
N SER A 88 -9.70 -15.34 9.98
CA SER A 88 -10.82 -14.44 10.29
C SER A 88 -10.42 -12.98 10.04
N VAL A 89 -11.43 -12.16 9.75
CA VAL A 89 -11.25 -10.77 9.34
C VAL A 89 -12.24 -9.89 10.08
N ASP A 90 -11.71 -8.88 10.78
CA ASP A 90 -12.52 -7.85 11.45
C ASP A 90 -12.30 -6.49 10.82
N ALA A 91 -13.34 -5.66 10.84
CA ALA A 91 -13.25 -4.24 10.50
C ALA A 91 -13.35 -3.42 11.80
N VAL A 92 -12.33 -2.60 12.06
CA VAL A 92 -12.28 -1.74 13.26
C VAL A 92 -12.18 -0.28 12.84
N PRO A 93 -12.85 0.66 13.55
CA PRO A 93 -12.67 2.07 13.28
C PRO A 93 -11.24 2.49 13.62
N THR A 94 -10.69 3.45 12.88
CA THR A 94 -9.45 4.13 13.26
C THR A 94 -9.69 5.05 14.46
N TYR A 95 -8.62 5.58 15.07
CA TYR A 95 -8.75 6.55 16.17
C TYR A 95 -9.47 7.84 15.77
N ARG A 96 -9.75 8.02 14.47
CA ARG A 96 -10.64 9.06 13.95
C ARG A 96 -12.10 8.59 13.85
N GLY A 97 -12.48 7.66 14.72
CA GLY A 97 -13.76 6.93 14.82
C GLY A 97 -15.03 7.75 15.03
N GLU A 98 -15.02 9.02 14.66
CA GLU A 98 -16.20 9.84 14.35
C GLU A 98 -16.41 9.99 12.82
N GLY A 99 -15.68 9.21 12.00
CA GLY A 99 -15.78 9.27 10.53
C GLY A 99 -15.04 10.46 9.90
N MET A 100 -14.09 11.07 10.62
CA MET A 100 -13.40 12.27 10.15
C MET A 100 -12.06 11.94 9.49
N ALA A 101 -11.96 12.14 8.17
CA ALA A 101 -10.69 12.13 7.44
C ALA A 101 -10.26 13.58 7.14
N PHE A 102 -9.01 13.94 7.46
CA PHE A 102 -8.48 15.31 7.25
C PHE A 102 -7.39 15.36 6.15
N GLY A 103 -7.35 14.37 5.24
CA GLY A 103 -6.42 14.34 4.10
C GLY A 103 -6.59 13.17 3.14
#